data_AF-A0A482VJV1-F1
#
_entry.id   AF-A0A482VJV1-F1
#
_cell.length_a   1.000
_cell.length_b   1.000
_cell.length_c   1.000
_cell.angle_alpha   90.00
_cell.angle_beta   90.00
_cell.angle_gamma   90.00
#
_symmetry.space_group_name_H-M   'P 1'
#
loop_
_entity.id
_entity.type
_entity.pdbx_description
1 polymer ?
#
loop_
_entity_poly.entity_id
_entity_poly.type
_entity_poly.pdbx_seq_one_letter_code
_entity_poly.pdbx_strand_id
1 'polypeptide(L)'
;MFAVLQLGCGAHSFKRNDLKNSIDLRAKLEMAIFRIKELINEEQKFIQITTAVRKYLATSIRDLMQHGARCFPRRNGSSNTHIHAWEIILEYYHLKNGEKFNSTPARKLSQSFNLDIAGASPTSNKHNMLCTIGNIISTHTPYKRSYDSHFKAFVCAALNSNKLVSWMSLIFQCSQIIKLHYYPWSYVVKTGFQDSLKSLDTLTSYKFDLPVDLAVRQFQNIKDVFT
;
A
#
# COMPACT_ATOMS: atom_id res chain seq x y z
N MET A 1 -30.40 -30.09 -15.57
CA MET A 1 -29.01 -30.22 -15.09
C MET A 1 -28.39 -28.81 -15.02
N PHE A 2 -28.50 -28.14 -13.88
CA PHE A 2 -27.76 -26.89 -13.60
C PHE A 2 -27.39 -26.91 -12.11
N ALA A 3 -26.15 -27.30 -11.83
CA ALA A 3 -25.59 -27.24 -10.50
C ALA A 3 -25.10 -25.80 -10.25
N VAL A 4 -25.84 -25.03 -9.46
CA VAL A 4 -25.36 -23.78 -8.88
C VAL A 4 -24.46 -24.15 -7.70
N LEU A 5 -23.15 -24.13 -7.91
CA LEU A 5 -22.16 -24.20 -6.85
C LEU A 5 -22.21 -22.90 -6.03
N GLN A 6 -23.03 -22.89 -4.98
CA GLN A 6 -22.91 -21.94 -3.88
C GLN A 6 -21.62 -22.26 -3.11
N LEU A 7 -20.51 -21.62 -3.48
CA LEU A 7 -19.32 -21.57 -2.63
C LEU A 7 -19.57 -20.55 -1.52
N GLY A 8 -20.06 -21.06 -0.38
CA GLY A 8 -20.29 -20.31 0.84
C GLY A 8 -18.98 -19.87 1.48
N CYS A 9 -18.56 -18.64 1.22
CA CYS A 9 -17.81 -17.87 2.22
C CYS A 9 -18.80 -17.54 3.34
N GLY A 10 -18.68 -18.24 4.48
CA GLY A 10 -19.62 -18.18 5.58
C GLY A 10 -20.04 -16.76 5.96
N ALA A 11 -21.35 -16.56 6.14
CA ALA A 11 -21.92 -15.36 6.69
C ALA A 11 -21.46 -15.22 8.16
N HIS A 12 -20.30 -14.59 8.35
CA HIS A 12 -19.82 -14.27 9.69
C HIS A 12 -20.68 -13.14 10.24
N SER A 13 -21.49 -13.43 11.25
CA SER A 13 -22.24 -12.41 11.97
C SER A 13 -21.26 -11.43 12.62
N PHE A 14 -21.54 -10.13 12.46
CA PHE A 14 -20.78 -9.04 13.04
C PHE A 14 -20.76 -9.19 14.58
N LYS A 15 -19.59 -9.39 15.19
CA LYS A 15 -19.46 -9.54 16.64
C LYS A 15 -18.95 -8.23 17.23
N ARG A 16 -19.37 -7.94 18.46
CA ARG A 16 -18.91 -6.77 19.26
C ARG A 16 -17.38 -6.65 19.38
N ASN A 17 -16.66 -7.75 19.14
CA ASN A 17 -15.19 -7.81 19.15
C ASN A 17 -14.55 -7.16 17.90
N ASP A 18 -15.24 -7.09 16.77
CA ASP A 18 -14.70 -6.52 15.52
C ASP A 18 -14.45 -5.00 15.65
N LEU A 19 -15.34 -4.30 16.36
CA LEU A 19 -15.16 -2.87 16.69
C LEU A 19 -14.01 -2.64 17.67
N LYS A 20 -13.87 -3.50 18.69
CA LYS A 20 -12.76 -3.42 19.66
C LYS A 20 -11.41 -3.65 18.98
N ASN A 21 -11.34 -4.61 18.06
CA ASN A 21 -10.14 -4.86 17.27
C ASN A 21 -9.77 -3.64 16.42
N SER A 22 -10.75 -2.99 15.78
CA SER A 22 -10.48 -1.77 15.02
C SER A 22 -9.96 -0.61 15.88
N ILE A 23 -10.43 -0.47 17.12
CA ILE A 23 -9.95 0.58 18.05
C ILE A 23 -8.47 0.33 18.41
N ASP A 24 -8.10 -0.92 18.70
CA ASP A 24 -6.70 -1.29 18.98
C ASP A 24 -5.78 -1.04 17.77
N LEU A 25 -6.24 -1.40 16.56
CA LEU A 25 -5.50 -1.13 15.33
C LEU A 25 -5.31 0.37 15.08
N ARG A 26 -6.32 1.20 15.37
CA ARG A 26 -6.20 2.66 15.26
C ARG A 26 -5.22 3.22 16.29
N ALA A 27 -5.24 2.72 17.52
CA ALA A 27 -4.27 3.12 18.54
C ALA A 27 -2.82 2.81 18.12
N LYS A 28 -2.60 1.67 17.46
CA LYS A 28 -1.29 1.32 16.87
C LYS A 28 -0.86 2.29 15.77
N LEU A 29 -1.79 2.77 14.96
CA LEU A 29 -1.52 3.82 13.96
C LEU A 29 -1.08 5.12 14.63
N GLU A 30 -1.85 5.60 15.61
CA GLU A 30 -1.52 6.84 16.34
C GLU A 30 -0.15 6.75 17.02
N MET A 31 0.15 5.63 17.68
CA MET A 31 1.44 5.41 18.34
C MET A 31 2.60 5.40 17.34
N ALA A 32 2.40 4.81 16.15
CA ALA A 32 3.41 4.83 15.09
C ALA A 32 3.67 6.25 14.57
N ILE A 33 2.61 7.05 14.38
CA ILE A 33 2.71 8.45 13.95
C ILE A 33 3.43 9.28 15.01
N PHE A 34 3.02 9.15 16.28
CA PHE A 34 3.64 9.83 17.41
C PHE A 34 5.15 9.55 17.47
N ARG A 35 5.53 8.27 17.42
CA ARG A 35 6.93 7.85 17.42
C ARG A 35 7.73 8.44 16.25
N ILE A 36 7.14 8.51 15.06
CA ILE A 36 7.82 9.11 13.90
C ILE A 36 8.05 10.61 14.13
N LYS A 37 7.06 11.33 14.67
CA LYS A 37 7.21 12.76 14.96
C LYS A 37 8.28 13.04 16.02
N GLU A 38 8.35 12.22 17.07
CA GLU A 38 9.43 12.32 18.06
C GLU A 38 10.80 12.15 17.40
N LEU A 39 10.95 11.13 16.55
CA LEU A 39 12.22 10.86 15.86
C LEU A 39 12.61 11.93 14.84
N ILE A 40 11.65 12.64 14.24
CA ILE A 40 11.93 13.73 13.29
C ILE A 40 12.42 14.99 14.02
N ASN A 41 11.95 15.22 15.25
CA ASN A 41 12.37 16.38 16.05
C ASN A 41 13.79 16.23 16.62
N GLU A 42 14.38 15.04 16.56
CA GLU A 42 15.74 14.75 16.99
C GLU A 42 16.67 14.62 15.77
N GLU A 43 17.74 15.42 15.71
CA GLU A 43 18.67 15.39 14.57
C GLU A 43 19.34 14.01 14.40
N GLN A 44 19.61 13.63 13.15
CA GLN A 44 20.42 12.45 12.74
C GLN A 44 19.88 11.05 13.10
N LYS A 45 18.54 10.85 13.10
CA LYS A 45 17.92 9.53 13.36
C LYS A 45 17.40 8.78 12.12
N PHE A 46 18.04 8.95 10.96
CA PHE A 46 17.60 8.36 9.68
C PHE A 46 17.23 6.86 9.73
N ILE A 47 18.09 6.04 10.33
CA ILE A 47 17.89 4.59 10.46
C ILE A 47 16.67 4.28 11.34
N GLN A 48 16.49 5.05 12.42
CA GLN A 48 15.38 4.87 13.35
C GLN A 48 14.06 5.30 12.72
N ILE A 49 14.05 6.39 11.94
CA ILE A 49 12.87 6.84 11.16
C ILE A 49 12.50 5.77 10.13
N THR A 50 13.48 5.27 9.37
CA THR A 50 13.25 4.17 8.41
C THR A 50 12.65 2.94 9.10
N THR A 51 13.20 2.56 10.25
CA THR A 51 12.68 1.45 11.05
C THR A 51 11.27 1.75 11.54
N ALA A 52 11.01 2.97 12.02
CA ALA A 52 9.71 3.34 12.57
C ALA A 52 8.61 3.28 11.49
N VAL A 53 8.91 3.83 10.31
CA VAL A 53 8.02 3.77 9.15
C VAL A 53 7.77 2.32 8.73
N ARG A 54 8.83 1.54 8.51
CA ARG A 54 8.67 0.19 7.93
C ARG A 54 8.14 -0.83 8.93
N LYS A 55 8.47 -0.73 10.22
CA LYS A 55 8.08 -1.71 11.25
C LYS A 55 6.76 -1.38 11.91
N TYR A 56 6.47 -0.10 12.14
CA TYR A 56 5.26 0.31 12.88
C TYR A 56 4.23 0.94 11.96
N LEU A 57 4.55 2.01 11.23
CA LEU A 57 3.57 2.74 10.42
C LEU A 57 3.01 1.89 9.27
N ALA A 58 3.88 1.26 8.48
CA ALA A 58 3.44 0.40 7.39
C ALA A 58 2.62 -0.79 7.92
N THR A 59 3.03 -1.38 9.04
CA THR A 59 2.29 -2.49 9.67
C THR A 59 0.90 -2.05 10.13
N SER A 60 0.78 -0.92 10.83
CA SER A 60 -0.51 -0.44 11.33
C SER A 60 -1.45 -0.03 10.20
N ILE A 61 -0.95 0.64 9.16
CA ILE A 61 -1.73 0.91 7.94
C ILE A 61 -2.19 -0.41 7.33
N ARG A 62 -1.29 -1.36 7.11
CA ARG A 62 -1.59 -2.66 6.51
C ARG A 62 -2.71 -3.37 7.28
N ASP A 63 -2.59 -3.45 8.61
CA ASP A 63 -3.57 -4.16 9.44
C ASP A 63 -4.96 -3.51 9.37
N LEU A 64 -5.03 -2.17 9.31
CA LEU A 64 -6.28 -1.44 9.10
C LEU A 64 -6.87 -1.69 7.69
N MET A 65 -6.01 -1.75 6.65
CA MET A 65 -6.45 -2.08 5.29
C MET A 65 -6.96 -3.51 5.16
N GLN A 66 -6.41 -4.45 5.94
CA GLN A 66 -6.81 -5.85 5.90
C GLN A 66 -8.03 -6.14 6.78
N HIS A 67 -8.41 -5.23 7.68
CA HIS A 67 -9.53 -5.42 8.61
C HIS A 67 -10.87 -5.55 7.87
N GLY A 68 -11.38 -6.77 7.78
CA GLY A 68 -12.60 -7.11 7.06
C GLY A 68 -12.47 -7.15 5.54
N ALA A 69 -11.26 -7.27 5.03
CA ALA A 69 -11.02 -7.54 3.63
C ALA A 69 -11.33 -9.02 3.28
N ARG A 70 -11.91 -9.25 2.11
CA ARG A 70 -12.36 -10.56 1.63
C ARG A 70 -11.18 -11.32 1.03
N CYS A 71 -11.13 -12.63 1.22
CA CYS A 71 -10.11 -13.49 0.62
C CYS A 71 -10.30 -13.57 -0.90
N PHE A 72 -9.20 -13.57 -1.66
CA PHE A 72 -9.24 -14.00 -3.05
C PHE A 72 -9.29 -15.52 -3.14
N PRO A 73 -10.10 -16.11 -4.05
CA PRO A 73 -9.94 -17.52 -4.39
C PRO A 73 -8.56 -17.72 -5.02
N ARG A 74 -7.61 -18.29 -4.28
CA ARG A 74 -6.30 -18.69 -4.81
C ARG A 74 -6.45 -19.98 -5.60
N ARG A 75 -5.94 -20.00 -6.83
CA ARG A 75 -5.92 -21.19 -7.71
C ARG A 75 -5.09 -22.36 -7.16
N ASN A 76 -4.18 -22.10 -6.23
CA ASN A 76 -3.36 -23.12 -5.58
C ASN A 76 -3.78 -23.20 -4.10
N GLY A 77 -4.26 -24.37 -3.66
CA GLY A 77 -4.94 -24.64 -2.38
C GLY A 77 -4.20 -24.36 -1.07
N SER A 78 -3.32 -23.35 -1.00
CA SER A 78 -2.80 -22.81 0.24
C SER A 78 -3.90 -22.04 0.96
N SER A 79 -4.31 -22.53 2.13
CA SER A 79 -5.34 -21.99 3.02
C SER A 79 -4.95 -20.69 3.73
N ASN A 80 -4.23 -19.78 3.07
CA ASN A 80 -3.94 -18.48 3.67
C ASN A 80 -5.15 -17.57 3.49
N THR A 81 -5.98 -17.50 4.52
CA THR A 81 -7.31 -16.87 4.55
C THR A 81 -7.27 -15.35 4.63
N HIS A 82 -6.12 -14.70 4.40
CA HIS A 82 -5.99 -13.25 4.55
C HIS A 82 -5.34 -12.63 3.32
N ILE A 83 -6.11 -11.78 2.64
CA ILE A 83 -5.64 -10.88 1.58
C ILE A 83 -4.62 -9.90 2.15
N HIS A 84 -3.49 -9.73 1.47
CA HIS A 84 -2.49 -8.74 1.83
C HIS A 84 -2.87 -7.34 1.33
N ALA A 85 -2.55 -6.28 2.08
CA ALA A 85 -2.87 -4.90 1.68
C ALA A 85 -2.29 -4.53 0.29
N TRP A 86 -1.13 -5.09 -0.05
CA TRP A 86 -0.53 -4.96 -1.39
C TRP A 86 -1.42 -5.55 -2.50
N GLU A 87 -2.12 -6.65 -2.27
CA GLU A 87 -3.02 -7.23 -3.28
C GLU A 87 -4.17 -6.26 -3.59
N ILE A 88 -4.68 -5.53 -2.59
CA ILE A 88 -5.71 -4.50 -2.79
C ILE A 88 -5.16 -3.35 -3.66
N ILE A 89 -3.90 -2.96 -3.45
CA ILE A 89 -3.22 -1.96 -4.28
C ILE A 89 -3.03 -2.48 -5.71
N LEU A 90 -2.69 -3.76 -5.89
CA LEU A 90 -2.58 -4.39 -7.20
C LEU A 90 -3.92 -4.42 -7.92
N GLU A 91 -5.01 -4.80 -7.26
CA GLU A 91 -6.35 -4.76 -7.85
C GLU A 91 -6.73 -3.35 -8.32
N TYR A 92 -6.43 -2.32 -7.50
CA TYR A 92 -6.62 -0.94 -7.94
C TYR A 92 -5.77 -0.62 -9.18
N TYR A 93 -4.51 -1.04 -9.19
CA TYR A 93 -3.58 -0.83 -10.30
C TYR A 93 -4.08 -1.49 -11.59
N HIS A 94 -4.51 -2.74 -11.54
CA HIS A 94 -5.08 -3.46 -12.68
C HIS A 94 -6.39 -2.82 -13.16
N LEU A 95 -7.29 -2.48 -12.22
CA LEU A 95 -8.55 -1.80 -12.54
C LEU A 95 -8.35 -0.46 -13.26
N LYS A 96 -7.23 0.24 -12.99
CA LYS A 96 -6.88 1.49 -13.65
C LYS A 96 -6.00 1.32 -14.89
N ASN A 97 -5.86 0.10 -15.42
CA ASN A 97 -5.00 -0.23 -16.56
C ASN A 97 -3.56 0.22 -16.36
N GLY A 98 -3.05 0.07 -15.14
CA GLY A 98 -1.72 0.55 -14.75
C GLY A 98 -0.59 -0.04 -15.59
N GLU A 99 -0.72 -1.28 -16.06
CA GLU A 99 0.28 -1.92 -16.93
C GLU A 99 0.37 -1.20 -18.28
N LYS A 100 -0.78 -1.01 -18.94
CA LYS A 100 -0.88 -0.26 -20.20
C LYS A 100 -0.38 1.18 -20.03
N PHE A 101 -0.67 1.79 -18.88
CA PHE A 101 -0.18 3.13 -18.55
C PHE A 101 1.36 3.18 -18.49
N ASN A 102 1.99 2.22 -17.81
CA ASN A 102 3.45 2.18 -17.65
C ASN A 102 4.20 1.60 -18.87
N SER A 103 3.52 0.87 -19.77
CA SER A 103 4.16 0.26 -20.94
C SER A 103 4.38 1.22 -22.11
N THR A 104 3.85 2.45 -22.05
CA THR A 104 3.97 3.42 -23.15
C THR A 104 5.43 3.79 -23.43
N PRO A 105 5.85 3.93 -24.70
CA PRO A 105 7.24 4.27 -25.05
C PRO A 105 7.72 5.56 -24.37
N ALA A 106 6.89 6.60 -24.37
CA ALA A 106 7.20 7.87 -23.70
C ALA A 106 7.49 7.66 -22.20
N ARG A 107 6.72 6.81 -21.50
CA ARG A 107 6.94 6.56 -20.07
C ARG A 107 8.21 5.77 -19.82
N LYS A 108 8.48 4.73 -20.61
CA LYS A 108 9.73 3.96 -20.51
C LYS A 108 10.95 4.85 -20.75
N LEU A 109 10.89 5.73 -21.75
CA LEU A 109 11.94 6.70 -22.02
C LEU A 109 12.13 7.65 -20.83
N SER A 110 11.07 8.29 -20.33
CA SER A 110 11.17 9.18 -19.17
C SER A 110 11.75 8.46 -17.93
N GLN A 111 11.38 7.21 -17.69
CA GLN A 111 11.95 6.40 -16.61
C GLN A 111 13.45 6.14 -16.80
N SER A 112 13.89 5.79 -18.01
CA SER A 112 15.32 5.57 -18.30
C SER A 112 16.19 6.81 -18.07
N PHE A 113 15.62 8.01 -18.29
CA PHE A 113 16.33 9.28 -18.09
C PHE A 113 16.02 9.96 -16.74
N ASN A 114 15.32 9.28 -15.82
CA ASN A 114 14.84 9.84 -14.55
C ASN A 114 14.11 11.20 -14.70
N LEU A 115 13.39 11.37 -15.81
CA LEU A 115 12.64 12.58 -16.11
C LEU A 115 11.25 12.47 -15.49
N ASP A 116 10.87 13.44 -14.67
CA ASP A 116 9.47 13.63 -14.33
C ASP A 116 8.75 14.08 -15.61
N ILE A 117 7.62 13.45 -15.96
CA ILE A 117 6.87 13.86 -17.15
C ILE A 117 6.18 15.18 -16.81
N ALA A 118 6.90 16.27 -17.04
CA ALA A 118 6.42 17.63 -16.85
C ALA A 118 5.12 17.83 -17.66
N GLY A 119 4.02 18.14 -16.96
CA GLY A 119 2.75 18.53 -17.59
C GLY A 119 1.48 17.81 -17.14
N ALA A 120 1.50 16.96 -16.10
CA ALA A 120 0.27 16.34 -15.63
C ALA A 120 -0.55 17.30 -14.74
N SER A 121 -1.71 17.73 -15.26
CA SER A 121 -2.92 18.25 -14.58
C SER A 121 -3.28 17.46 -13.30
N PRO A 122 -4.27 17.78 -12.45
CA PRO A 122 -4.78 16.95 -11.33
C PRO A 122 -4.84 15.41 -11.53
N THR A 123 -4.79 14.92 -12.76
CA THR A 123 -4.42 13.55 -13.17
C THR A 123 -3.03 13.07 -12.71
N SER A 124 -2.14 13.95 -12.27
CA SER A 124 -0.76 13.71 -11.84
C SER A 124 -0.65 12.81 -10.62
N ASN A 125 -1.50 13.01 -9.61
CA ASN A 125 -1.43 12.19 -8.39
C ASN A 125 -1.73 10.72 -8.69
N LYS A 126 -2.75 10.45 -9.51
CA LYS A 126 -3.08 9.09 -9.96
C LYS A 126 -1.98 8.50 -10.83
N HIS A 127 -1.49 9.26 -11.81
CA HIS A 127 -0.42 8.83 -12.71
C HIS A 127 0.88 8.52 -11.96
N ASN A 128 1.27 9.39 -11.03
CA ASN A 128 2.45 9.22 -10.19
C ASN A 128 2.31 7.98 -9.29
N MET A 129 1.12 7.74 -8.73
CA MET A 129 0.83 6.51 -7.97
C MET A 129 0.95 5.25 -8.85
N LEU A 130 0.33 5.24 -10.04
CA LEU A 130 0.39 4.09 -10.96
C LEU A 130 1.83 3.83 -11.44
N CYS A 131 2.61 4.87 -11.69
CA CYS A 131 4.02 4.71 -12.01
C CYS A 131 4.80 4.13 -10.83
N THR A 132 4.58 4.65 -9.62
CA THR A 132 5.27 4.19 -8.41
C THR A 132 4.98 2.71 -8.16
N ILE A 133 3.71 2.29 -8.28
CA ILE A 133 3.33 0.87 -8.17
C ILE A 133 4.05 0.03 -9.23
N GLY A 134 4.04 0.46 -10.50
CA GLY A 134 4.75 -0.23 -11.58
C GLY A 134 6.25 -0.37 -11.35
N ASN A 135 6.90 0.67 -10.83
CA ASN A 135 8.33 0.66 -10.49
C ASN A 135 8.62 -0.30 -9.32
N ILE A 136 7.75 -0.36 -8.32
CA ILE A 136 7.90 -1.32 -7.22
C ILE A 136 7.74 -2.74 -7.75
N ILE A 137 6.73 -3.00 -8.60
CA ILE A 137 6.55 -4.31 -9.24
C ILE A 137 7.81 -4.69 -10.04
N SER A 138 8.33 -3.81 -10.89
CA SER A 138 9.49 -4.10 -11.76
C SER A 138 10.78 -4.32 -10.97
N THR A 139 10.97 -3.64 -9.84
CA THR A 139 12.18 -3.76 -9.01
C THR A 139 12.12 -4.93 -8.03
N HIS A 140 10.94 -5.26 -7.48
CA HIS A 140 10.79 -6.24 -6.42
C HIS A 140 10.38 -7.63 -6.90
N THR A 141 9.56 -7.72 -7.95
CA THR A 141 9.06 -9.01 -8.48
C THR A 141 10.19 -9.91 -9.00
N PRO A 142 11.20 -9.40 -9.76
CA PRO A 142 12.29 -10.26 -10.25
C PRO A 142 13.07 -10.96 -9.14
N TYR A 143 13.15 -10.34 -7.96
CA TYR A 143 13.81 -10.91 -6.78
C TYR A 143 12.85 -11.62 -5.83
N LYS A 144 11.64 -11.98 -6.30
CA LYS A 144 10.59 -12.71 -5.57
C LYS A 144 10.31 -12.14 -4.18
N ARG A 145 10.36 -10.81 -4.03
CA ARG A 145 10.10 -10.17 -2.74
C ARG A 145 8.65 -10.43 -2.30
N SER A 146 8.44 -10.48 -0.98
CA SER A 146 7.10 -10.66 -0.41
C SER A 146 6.19 -9.47 -0.68
N TYR A 147 4.87 -9.68 -0.63
CA TYR A 147 3.88 -8.59 -0.69
C TYR A 147 4.04 -7.56 0.43
N ASP A 148 4.49 -7.98 1.62
CA ASP A 148 4.85 -7.08 2.71
C ASP A 148 6.03 -6.16 2.35
N SER A 149 7.04 -6.69 1.65
CA SER A 149 8.16 -5.88 1.16
C SER A 149 7.73 -4.85 0.12
N HIS A 150 6.87 -5.24 -0.83
CA HIS A 150 6.31 -4.32 -1.82
C HIS A 150 5.46 -3.23 -1.14
N PHE A 151 4.62 -3.61 -0.17
CA PHE A 151 3.80 -2.66 0.57
C PHE A 151 4.64 -1.65 1.34
N LYS A 152 5.70 -2.09 2.03
CA LYS A 152 6.62 -1.19 2.74
C LYS A 152 7.34 -0.24 1.78
N ALA A 153 7.74 -0.72 0.60
CA ALA A 153 8.32 0.13 -0.44
C ALA A 153 7.32 1.20 -0.91
N PHE A 154 6.04 0.82 -1.07
CA PHE A 154 4.98 1.75 -1.44
C PHE A 154 4.75 2.84 -0.39
N VAL A 155 4.67 2.47 0.90
CA VAL A 155 4.53 3.44 2.00
C VAL A 155 5.72 4.41 2.03
N CYS A 156 6.96 3.90 1.87
CA CYS A 156 8.14 4.76 1.78
C CYS A 156 8.07 5.73 0.59
N ALA A 157 7.74 5.25 -0.61
CA ALA A 157 7.66 6.08 -1.81
C ALA A 157 6.55 7.17 -1.69
N ALA A 158 5.42 6.81 -1.09
CA ALA A 158 4.31 7.72 -0.88
C ALA A 158 4.62 8.82 0.14
N LEU A 159 5.37 8.49 1.20
CA LEU A 159 5.87 9.46 2.17
C LEU A 159 6.93 10.39 1.55
N ASN A 160 7.89 9.86 0.80
CA ASN A 160 8.89 10.68 0.11
C ASN A 160 8.26 11.68 -0.87
N SER A 161 7.12 11.32 -1.46
CA SER A 161 6.39 12.18 -2.40
C SER A 161 5.40 13.13 -1.71
N ASN A 162 5.20 13.05 -0.39
CA ASN A 162 4.12 13.71 0.35
C ASN A 162 2.73 13.44 -0.24
N LYS A 163 2.49 12.21 -0.70
CA LYS A 163 1.22 11.79 -1.33
C LYS A 163 0.54 10.62 -0.65
N LEU A 164 1.03 10.14 0.51
CA LEU A 164 0.45 8.97 1.20
C LEU A 164 -1.06 9.09 1.39
N VAL A 165 -1.54 10.21 1.94
CA VAL A 165 -2.98 10.45 2.15
C VAL A 165 -3.74 10.48 0.82
N SER A 166 -3.23 11.22 -0.17
CA SER A 166 -3.87 11.33 -1.49
C SER A 166 -3.99 9.97 -2.19
N TRP A 167 -2.94 9.15 -2.15
CA TRP A 167 -2.92 7.84 -2.79
C TRP A 167 -3.83 6.83 -2.10
N MET A 168 -3.83 6.79 -0.76
CA MET A 168 -4.74 5.95 -0.01
C MET A 168 -6.21 6.37 -0.24
N SER A 169 -6.48 7.67 -0.28
CA SER A 169 -7.80 8.20 -0.60
C SER A 169 -8.28 7.75 -1.99
N LEU A 170 -7.41 7.79 -3.02
CA LEU A 170 -7.74 7.30 -4.36
C LEU A 170 -8.16 5.82 -4.38
N ILE A 171 -7.52 4.98 -3.55
CA ILE A 171 -7.85 3.56 -3.45
C ILE A 171 -9.21 3.37 -2.77
N PHE A 172 -9.43 4.00 -1.61
CA PHE A 172 -10.66 3.78 -0.83
C PHE A 172 -11.89 4.52 -1.35
N GLN A 173 -11.72 5.57 -2.16
CA GLN A 173 -12.82 6.18 -2.90
C GLN A 173 -13.27 5.34 -4.11
N CYS A 174 -12.49 4.32 -4.50
CA CYS A 174 -12.87 3.45 -5.60
C CYS A 174 -13.96 2.46 -5.17
N SER A 175 -15.21 2.77 -5.48
CA SER A 175 -16.38 1.97 -5.10
C SER A 175 -16.29 0.50 -5.53
N GLN A 176 -15.66 0.21 -6.67
CA GLN A 176 -15.45 -1.16 -7.14
C GLN A 176 -14.49 -1.95 -6.24
N ILE A 177 -13.40 -1.34 -5.78
CA ILE A 177 -12.47 -1.95 -4.82
C ILE A 177 -13.20 -2.25 -3.51
N ILE A 178 -13.97 -1.28 -3.01
CA ILE A 178 -14.71 -1.44 -1.75
C ILE A 178 -15.73 -2.58 -1.87
N LYS A 179 -16.57 -2.58 -2.92
CA LYS A 179 -17.63 -3.57 -3.09
C LYS A 179 -17.10 -5.00 -3.30
N LEU A 180 -16.00 -5.16 -4.03
CA LEU A 180 -15.45 -6.47 -4.36
C LEU A 180 -14.62 -7.05 -3.21
N HIS A 181 -13.84 -6.23 -2.51
CA HIS A 181 -12.79 -6.73 -1.61
C HIS A 181 -13.06 -6.49 -0.13
N TYR A 182 -14.17 -5.86 0.27
CA TYR A 182 -14.45 -5.60 1.68
C TYR A 182 -15.83 -6.11 2.11
N TYR A 183 -15.90 -6.66 3.32
CA TYR A 183 -17.17 -6.94 3.97
C TYR A 183 -17.81 -5.65 4.51
N PRO A 184 -19.15 -5.59 4.64
CA PRO A 184 -19.85 -4.40 5.15
C PRO A 184 -19.45 -3.97 6.57
N TRP A 185 -18.86 -4.88 7.36
CA TRP A 185 -18.36 -4.62 8.70
C TRP A 185 -16.90 -4.18 8.75
N SER A 186 -16.19 -4.22 7.61
CA SER A 186 -14.79 -3.83 7.53
C SER A 186 -14.56 -2.41 8.00
N TYR A 187 -13.33 -2.13 8.43
CA TYR A 187 -12.96 -0.80 8.90
C TYR A 187 -13.14 0.24 7.79
N VAL A 188 -12.61 -0.07 6.60
CA VAL A 188 -12.69 0.78 5.42
C VAL A 188 -14.14 1.10 5.05
N VAL A 189 -15.06 0.14 5.09
CA VAL A 189 -16.48 0.40 4.78
C VAL A 189 -17.14 1.24 5.86
N LYS A 190 -16.85 0.98 7.14
CA LYS A 190 -17.51 1.65 8.27
C LYS A 190 -17.06 3.09 8.45
N THR A 191 -15.78 3.40 8.24
CA THR A 191 -15.23 4.74 8.47
C THR A 191 -14.88 5.50 7.20
N GLY A 192 -14.92 4.83 6.04
CA GLY A 192 -14.35 5.37 4.80
C GLY A 192 -12.84 5.59 4.89
N PHE A 193 -12.18 5.00 5.90
CA PHE A 193 -10.78 5.23 6.27
C PHE A 193 -10.45 6.70 6.63
N GLN A 194 -11.45 7.58 6.79
CA GLN A 194 -11.26 9.03 6.84
C GLN A 194 -10.51 9.49 8.10
N ASP A 195 -10.78 8.86 9.23
CA ASP A 195 -10.10 9.12 10.49
C ASP A 195 -8.62 8.76 10.41
N SER A 196 -8.27 7.60 9.86
CA SER A 196 -6.87 7.24 9.59
C SER A 196 -6.19 8.18 8.60
N LEU A 197 -6.88 8.61 7.53
CA LEU A 197 -6.34 9.60 6.60
C LEU A 197 -6.03 10.92 7.31
N LYS A 198 -6.92 11.38 8.20
CA LYS A 198 -6.72 12.59 8.99
C LYS A 198 -5.49 12.49 9.90
N SER A 199 -5.30 11.36 10.59
CA SER A 199 -4.11 11.16 11.42
C SER A 199 -2.83 11.13 10.59
N LEU A 200 -2.85 10.42 9.45
CA LEU A 200 -1.72 10.36 8.52
C LEU A 200 -1.38 11.72 7.89
N ASP A 201 -2.36 12.60 7.69
CA ASP A 201 -2.14 13.92 7.11
C ASP A 201 -1.21 14.79 7.95
N THR A 202 -1.12 14.51 9.25
CA THR A 202 -0.15 15.18 10.13
C THR A 202 1.30 14.84 9.82
N LEU A 203 1.57 13.84 8.97
CA LEU A 203 2.91 13.54 8.46
C LEU A 203 3.21 14.26 7.13
N THR A 204 2.20 14.79 6.43
CA THR A 204 2.33 15.42 5.09
C THR A 204 3.24 16.66 5.10
N SER A 205 3.37 17.35 6.25
CA SER A 205 4.20 18.54 6.41
C SER A 205 5.70 18.23 6.49
N TYR A 206 6.10 16.98 6.73
CA TYR A 206 7.48 16.58 6.87
C TYR A 206 8.06 16.09 5.54
N LYS A 207 9.36 16.26 5.34
CA LYS A 207 10.08 15.71 4.18
C LYS A 207 10.76 14.42 4.57
N PHE A 208 10.47 13.35 3.83
CA PHE A 208 11.06 12.03 4.02
C PHE A 208 12.03 11.71 2.88
N ASP A 209 13.09 10.97 3.20
CA ASP A 209 14.03 10.40 2.22
C ASP A 209 14.24 8.90 2.48
N LEU A 210 13.14 8.15 2.52
CA LEU A 210 13.15 6.75 2.94
C LEU A 210 13.61 5.81 1.80
N PRO A 211 14.34 4.73 2.12
CA PRO A 211 14.82 3.77 1.12
C PRO A 211 13.67 2.88 0.60
N VAL A 212 13.20 3.14 -0.61
CA VAL A 212 12.16 2.35 -1.30
C VAL A 212 12.69 0.97 -1.71
N ASP A 213 13.96 0.92 -2.08
CA ASP A 213 14.71 -0.23 -2.59
C ASP A 213 15.33 -1.09 -1.47
N LEU A 214 15.10 -0.79 -0.19
CA LEU A 214 15.77 -1.47 0.94
C LEU A 214 15.69 -3.01 0.87
N ALA A 215 14.56 -3.56 0.38
CA ALA A 215 14.38 -5.00 0.28
C ALA A 215 15.16 -5.64 -0.88
N VAL A 216 15.63 -4.84 -1.85
CA VAL A 216 16.27 -5.27 -3.08
C VAL A 216 17.73 -4.81 -3.24
N ARG A 217 18.22 -3.84 -2.46
CA ARG A 217 19.59 -3.26 -2.49
C ARG A 217 20.72 -4.28 -2.62
N GLN A 218 20.97 -5.06 -1.57
CA GLN A 218 20.80 -6.50 -1.71
C GLN A 218 21.39 -7.18 -2.96
N PHE A 219 20.47 -7.38 -3.90
CA PHE A 219 20.59 -8.14 -5.12
C PHE A 219 20.98 -7.26 -6.31
N GLN A 220 20.79 -5.94 -6.20
CA GLN A 220 21.25 -4.98 -7.20
C GLN A 220 22.76 -4.83 -7.11
N ASN A 221 23.29 -4.63 -5.90
CA ASN A 221 24.74 -4.51 -5.67
C ASN A 221 25.52 -5.75 -6.13
N ILE A 222 24.92 -6.94 -6.10
CA ILE A 222 25.57 -8.17 -6.57
C ILE A 222 25.68 -8.19 -8.09
N LYS A 223 24.70 -7.67 -8.83
CA LYS A 223 24.74 -7.64 -10.31
C LYS A 223 25.80 -6.68 -10.84
N ASP A 224 26.03 -5.57 -10.15
CA ASP A 224 27.04 -4.59 -10.52
C ASP A 224 28.48 -5.11 -10.33
N VAL A 225 28.68 -6.16 -9.52
CA VAL A 225 29.99 -6.80 -9.30
C VAL A 225 30.34 -7.84 -10.39
N PHE A 226 29.35 -8.30 -11.15
CA PHE A 226 29.52 -9.33 -12.19
C PHE A 226 29.39 -8.80 -13.63
N THR A 227 29.48 -7.48 -13.82
CA THR A 227 29.49 -6.81 -15.13
C THR A 227 30.82 -6.10 -15.31
#